data_AF-A0A7V8DEW7-F1
#
_entry.id   AF-A0A7V8DEW7-F1
#
_cell.length_a   1.000
_cell.length_b   1.000
_cell.length_c   1.000
_cell.angle_alpha   90.00
_cell.angle_beta   90.00
_cell.angle_gamma   90.00
#
_symmetry.space_group_name_H-M   'P 1'
#
loop_
_entity.id
_entity.type
_entity.pdbx_description
1 polymer ?
#
loop_
_entity_poly.entity_id
_entity_poly.type
_entity_poly.pdbx_seq_one_letter_code
_entity_poly.pdbx_strand_id
1 'polypeptide(L)'
;MAILLVTNDPEEAMLMADRIELLGPDGRVHQSGTPEEIYFTPASPFVARFLGPLETLKGVATNGPDLGRSWARGTGPWAGRRAVGAGSSPA
;
A
#
# COMPACT_ATOMS: atom_id res chain seq x y z
N MET A 1 -2.30 0.31 -32.16
CA MET A 1 -3.64 0.49 -31.58
C MET A 1 -3.44 0.78 -30.11
N ALA A 2 -4.04 1.83 -29.56
CA ALA A 2 -4.02 2.11 -28.13
C ALA A 2 -5.46 2.05 -27.61
N ILE A 3 -5.65 1.51 -26.41
CA ILE A 3 -6.96 1.34 -25.77
C ILE A 3 -6.94 2.13 -24.47
N LEU A 4 -8.00 2.89 -24.21
CA LEU A 4 -8.26 3.51 -22.92
C LEU A 4 -9.52 2.86 -22.35
N LEU A 5 -9.35 2.18 -21.21
CA LEU A 5 -10.43 1.57 -20.46
C LEU A 5 -10.62 2.34 -19.15
N VAL A 6 -11.88 2.53 -18.74
CA VAL A 6 -12.24 3.11 -17.45
C VAL A 6 -13.13 2.10 -16.74
N THR A 7 -12.70 1.67 -15.56
CA THR A 7 -13.44 0.71 -14.72
C THR A 7 -13.41 1.16 -13.27
N ASN A 8 -14.42 0.72 -12.52
CA ASN A 8 -14.46 0.86 -11.06
C ASN A 8 -13.95 -0.41 -10.35
N ASP A 9 -13.60 -1.46 -11.10
CA ASP A 9 -13.10 -2.71 -10.54
C ASP A 9 -11.56 -2.74 -10.64
N PRO A 10 -10.83 -2.74 -9.51
CA PRO A 10 -9.38 -2.87 -9.52
C PRO A 10 -8.92 -4.19 -10.13
N GLU A 11 -9.66 -5.29 -9.99
CA GLU A 11 -9.25 -6.61 -10.49
C GLU A 11 -9.22 -6.63 -12.03
N GLU A 12 -10.21 -6.01 -12.68
CA GLU A 12 -10.24 -5.85 -14.14
C GLU A 12 -9.08 -4.99 -14.66
N ALA A 13 -8.79 -3.87 -13.99
CA ALA A 13 -7.68 -3.00 -14.36
C ALA A 13 -6.32 -3.72 -14.25
N MET A 14 -6.12 -4.51 -13.20
CA MET A 14 -4.86 -5.21 -12.95
C MET A 14 -4.65 -6.38 -13.91
N LEU A 15 -5.71 -7.00 -14.40
CA LEU A 15 -5.65 -8.12 -15.34
C LEU A 15 -5.39 -7.69 -16.78
N MET A 16 -5.89 -6.51 -17.18
CA MET A 16 -5.93 -6.10 -18.59
C MET A 16 -5.02 -4.93 -18.95
N ALA A 17 -4.68 -4.06 -18.00
CA ALA A 17 -3.98 -2.82 -18.31
C ALA A 17 -2.45 -2.99 -18.25
N ASP A 18 -1.76 -2.47 -19.26
CA ASP A 18 -0.29 -2.32 -19.21
C ASP A 18 0.12 -1.19 -18.23
N ARG A 19 -0.77 -0.22 -18.02
CA ARG A 19 -0.58 0.94 -17.14
C ARG A 19 -1.91 1.41 -16.58
N ILE A 20 -1.92 1.81 -15.32
CA ILE A 20 -3.10 2.24 -14.58
C ILE A 20 -2.90 3.68 -14.10
N GLU A 21 -3.94 4.49 -14.30
CA GLU A 21 -4.07 5.85 -13.76
C GLU A 21 -5.21 5.83 -12.74
N LEU A 22 -4.88 5.95 -11.45
CA LEU A 22 -5.86 5.88 -10.37
C LEU A 22 -6.42 7.27 -10.08
N LEU A 23 -7.70 7.47 -10.40
CA LEU A 23 -8.39 8.74 -10.19
C LEU A 23 -9.07 8.77 -8.83
N GLY A 24 -8.85 9.86 -8.08
CA GLY A 24 -9.51 10.11 -6.81
C GLY A 24 -10.84 10.87 -6.96
N PRO A 25 -11.62 10.99 -5.87
CA PRO A 25 -12.89 11.72 -5.84
C PRO A 25 -12.75 13.22 -6.13
N ASP A 26 -11.54 13.75 -5.93
CA ASP A 26 -11.15 15.11 -6.24
C ASP A 26 -10.85 15.32 -7.74
N GLY A 27 -11.05 14.29 -8.56
CA GLY A 27 -10.82 14.34 -10.00
C GLY A 27 -9.34 14.43 -10.38
N ARG A 28 -8.45 14.06 -9.46
CA ARG A 28 -6.99 14.07 -9.68
C ARG A 28 -6.45 12.66 -9.77
N VAL A 29 -5.34 12.49 -10.47
CA VAL A 29 -4.59 11.23 -10.47
C VAL A 29 -3.80 11.15 -9.16
N HIS A 30 -4.04 10.09 -8.38
CA HIS A 30 -3.34 9.81 -7.13
C HIS A 30 -2.09 8.94 -7.34
N GLN A 31 -2.10 8.08 -8.36
CA GLN A 31 -0.94 7.29 -8.77
C GLN A 31 -1.06 6.86 -10.23
N SER A 32 0.08 6.88 -10.91
CA SER A 32 0.28 6.37 -12.28
C SER A 32 1.35 5.29 -12.21
N GLY A 33 1.11 4.13 -12.80
CA GLY A 33 2.10 3.06 -12.80
C GLY A 33 1.63 1.78 -13.46
N THR A 34 2.52 0.79 -13.51
CA THR A 34 2.16 -0.59 -13.89
C THR A 34 1.27 -1.24 -12.82
N PRO A 35 0.52 -2.31 -13.14
CA PRO A 35 -0.23 -3.06 -12.15
C PRO A 35 0.62 -3.48 -10.94
N GLU A 36 1.88 -3.89 -11.19
CA GLU A 36 2.81 -4.32 -10.16
C GLU A 36 3.18 -3.16 -9.20
N GLU A 37 3.46 -1.96 -9.74
CA GLU A 37 3.76 -0.77 -8.94
C GLU A 37 2.56 -0.31 -8.11
N ILE A 38 1.35 -0.36 -8.68
CA ILE A 38 0.12 -0.02 -7.95
C ILE A 38 -0.09 -1.00 -6.79
N TYR A 39 0.15 -2.30 -7.02
CA TYR A 39 -0.04 -3.35 -6.02
C TYR A 39 0.99 -3.31 -4.88
N PHE A 40 2.28 -3.37 -5.24
CA PHE A 40 3.37 -3.58 -4.29
C PHE A 40 3.89 -2.28 -3.69
N THR A 41 3.72 -1.16 -4.38
CA THR A 41 4.23 0.15 -3.96
C THR A 41 3.15 1.23 -4.05
N PRO A 42 2.04 1.10 -3.29
CA PRO A 42 1.01 2.12 -3.28
C PRO A 42 1.55 3.42 -2.69
N ALA A 43 1.40 4.53 -3.42
CA ALA A 43 1.92 5.85 -3.06
C ALA A 43 1.21 6.46 -1.83
N SER A 44 0.01 5.99 -1.50
CA SER A 44 -0.74 6.44 -0.33
C SER A 44 -1.67 5.35 0.21
N PRO A 45 -2.12 5.47 1.48
CA PRO A 45 -3.14 4.58 2.03
C PRO A 45 -4.47 4.63 1.26
N PHE A 46 -4.74 5.70 0.50
CA PHE A 46 -5.90 5.78 -0.37
C PHE A 46 -5.75 4.84 -1.56
N VAL A 47 -4.60 4.87 -2.25
CA VAL A 47 -4.29 3.95 -3.36
C VAL A 47 -4.27 2.50 -2.89
N ALA A 48 -3.68 2.25 -1.71
CA ALA A 48 -3.65 0.90 -1.15
C ALA A 48 -5.07 0.37 -0.85
N ARG A 49 -5.99 1.23 -0.36
CA ARG A 49 -7.40 0.87 -0.11
C ARG A 49 -8.22 0.66 -1.38
N PHE A 50 -7.80 1.25 -2.49
CA PHE A 50 -8.48 1.06 -3.78
C PHE A 50 -8.37 -0.39 -4.26
N LEU A 51 -7.27 -1.07 -3.94
CA LEU A 51 -7.05 -2.47 -4.30
C LEU A 51 -7.93 -3.46 -3.51
N GLY A 52 -8.55 -3.01 -2.43
CA GLY A 52 -9.44 -3.83 -1.60
C GLY A 52 -9.43 -3.43 -0.12
N PRO A 53 -10.24 -4.12 0.70
CA PRO A 53 -10.27 -3.89 2.13
C PRO A 53 -8.90 -4.17 2.76
N LEU A 54 -8.32 -3.13 3.36
CA LEU A 54 -7.06 -3.22 4.08
C LEU A 54 -7.30 -3.18 5.58
N GLU A 55 -6.84 -4.24 6.25
CA GLU A 55 -6.73 -4.25 7.70
C GLU A 55 -5.56 -3.36 8.12
N THR A 56 -5.89 -2.21 8.70
CA THR A 56 -4.87 -1.26 9.17
C THR A 56 -4.55 -1.54 10.64
N LEU A 57 -3.29 -1.88 10.92
CA LEU A 57 -2.81 -2.10 12.28
C LEU A 57 -2.21 -0.81 12.83
N LYS A 58 -2.82 -0.27 13.89
CA LYS A 58 -2.25 0.86 14.63
C LYS A 58 -1.20 0.33 15.61
N GLY A 59 0.02 0.84 15.50
CA GLY A 59 1.12 0.52 16.41
C GLY A 59 2.00 1.75 16.62
N VAL A 60 2.59 1.85 17.82
CA VAL A 60 3.63 2.83 18.10
C VAL A 60 4.97 2.13 17.92
N ALA A 61 5.81 2.66 17.03
CA ALA A 61 7.19 2.21 16.91
C ALA A 61 7.93 2.57 18.20
N THR A 62 8.33 1.57 18.99
CA THR A 62 9.17 1.77 20.17
C THR A 62 10.55 1.21 19.90
N ASN A 63 11.58 2.02 20.16
CA ASN A 63 12.96 1.55 20.17
C ASN A 63 13.13 0.59 21.36
N GLY A 64 13.25 -0.71 21.08
CA GLY A 64 13.57 -1.70 22.10
C GLY A 64 15.04 -1.58 22.53
N PRO A 65 15.38 -1.80 23.81
CA PRO A 65 16.74 -1.59 24.33
C PRO A 65 17.81 -2.51 23.74
N ASP A 66 17.43 -3.55 22.99
CA ASP A 66 18.31 -4.65 22.63
C ASP A 66 18.42 -4.94 21.12
N LEU A 67 17.76 -4.19 20.23
CA LEU A 67 17.98 -4.35 18.78
C LEU A 67 17.72 -3.07 17.98
N GLY A 68 18.56 -2.82 16.97
CA GLY A 68 18.19 -2.15 15.71
C GLY A 68 17.12 -2.93 14.92
N ARG A 69 16.09 -3.42 15.60
CA ARG A 69 14.91 -4.13 15.09
C ARG A 69 13.73 -3.68 15.95
N SER A 70 12.88 -2.83 15.40
CA SER A 70 11.69 -2.32 16.07
C SER A 70 10.63 -3.41 16.18
N TRP A 71 10.07 -3.58 17.37
CA TRP A 71 8.90 -4.41 17.61
C TRP A 71 7.68 -3.50 17.64
N ALA A 72 6.67 -3.77 16.80
CA ALA A 72 5.38 -3.09 16.91
C ALA A 72 4.60 -3.73 18.07
N ARG A 73 4.37 -2.98 19.16
CA ARG A 73 3.37 -3.37 20.17
C ARG A 73 1.98 -3.01 19.64
N GLY A 74 1.30 -3.99 19.05
CA GLY A 74 -0.13 -3.92 18.70
C GLY A 74 -0.95 -4.87 19.55
N THR A 75 -2.23 -4.55 19.79
CA THR A 75 -3.21 -5.37 20.54
C THR A 75 -3.93 -6.39 19.66
N GLY A 76 -3.26 -6.95 18.64
CA GLY A 76 -3.81 -7.94 17.73
C GLY A 76 -3.25 -9.35 17.96
N PRO A 77 -3.78 -10.39 17.28
CA PRO A 77 -3.37 -11.80 17.44
C PRO A 77 -1.93 -12.11 16.99
N TRP A 78 -1.20 -11.11 16.51
CA TRP A 78 0.21 -11.16 16.13
C TRP A 78 1.13 -10.46 17.16
N ALA A 79 0.59 -10.01 18.30
CA ALA A 79 1.37 -9.47 19.41
C ALA A 79 2.52 -10.42 19.77
N GLY A 80 3.77 -9.99 19.53
CA GLY A 80 4.97 -10.80 19.74
C GLY A 80 5.56 -11.47 18.49
N ARG A 81 5.09 -11.18 17.27
CA ARG A 81 5.79 -11.60 16.04
C ARG A 81 6.70 -10.51 15.47
N ARG A 82 7.86 -10.92 14.93
CA ARG A 82 8.88 -10.04 14.32
C ARG A 82 8.25 -9.11 13.28
N ALA A 83 8.45 -7.80 13.42
CA ALA A 83 8.23 -6.87 12.32
C ALA A 83 9.37 -7.08 11.30
N VAL A 84 9.04 -7.48 10.09
CA VAL A 84 10.00 -7.58 9.00
C VAL A 84 10.10 -6.21 8.33
N GLY A 85 11.20 -5.52 8.61
CA GLY A 85 11.82 -4.50 7.74
C GLY A 85 10.97 -3.29 7.37
N ALA A 86 10.98 -2.25 8.21
CA ALA A 86 10.88 -0.89 7.72
C ALA A 86 12.31 -0.36 7.56
N GLY A 87 12.87 -0.52 6.36
CA GLY A 87 14.10 0.14 5.96
C GLY A 87 13.95 1.64 6.14
N SER A 88 14.94 2.22 6.80
CA SER A 88 15.12 3.66 7.01
C SER A 88 15.23 4.41 5.67
N SER A 89 14.49 5.51 5.52
CA SER A 89 14.99 6.68 4.78
C SER A 89 14.61 7.96 5.53
N PRO A 90 15.58 8.80 5.91
CA PRO A 90 15.35 10.04 6.65
C PRO A 90 15.17 11.24 5.71
N ALA A 91 14.25 12.14 6.05
CA ALA A 91 14.34 13.60 5.90
C ALA A 91 13.09 14.24 6.52
#